data_AF-A0A1T3WKI4-F1
#
_entry.id   AF-A0A1T3WKI4-F1
#
_cell.length_a   1.000
_cell.length_b   1.000
_cell.length_c   1.000
_cell.angle_alpha   90.00
_cell.angle_beta   90.00
_cell.angle_gamma   90.00
#
_symmetry.space_group_name_H-M   'P 1'
#
loop_
_entity.id
_entity.type
_entity.pdbx_description
1 polymer ?
#
loop_
_entity_poly.entity_id
_entity_poly.type
_entity_poly.pdbx_seq_one_letter_code
_entity_poly.pdbx_strand_id
1 'polypeptide(L)'
;RSVALPPQVPYAVNADFADLVLLAEDGQVSDADAGTAHDSVDPARKLFEVTASGTARPADTARAYEFGVLATAAQLIGAGQAMLDQSVGYAKQRTQFGRVIGSYQAIKHKLADVHIALELARPLVYGAALSLADRSADTARDVSAAKVAAADAALLAARSSLQTHGAIGFTQEHDLSLLLLKVQALRSAFGDPTLHRRRLLEAL
;
A
#
# COMPACT_ATOMS: atom_id res chain seq x y z
N ARG A 1 -12.25 3.86 12.59
CA ARG A 1 -11.91 5.26 12.25
C ARG A 1 -11.55 5.32 10.77
N SER A 2 -12.12 6.25 10.03
CA SER A 2 -11.82 6.51 8.61
C SER A 2 -11.64 8.02 8.37
N VAL A 3 -10.92 8.39 7.33
CA VAL A 3 -10.60 9.79 7.05
C VAL A 3 -10.50 10.06 5.54
N ALA A 4 -11.00 11.22 5.12
CA ALA A 4 -10.67 11.83 3.84
C ALA A 4 -9.78 13.07 4.05
N LEU A 5 -8.80 13.23 3.17
CA LEU A 5 -7.90 14.38 3.08
C LEU A 5 -7.75 14.81 1.61
N PRO A 6 -8.76 15.50 1.03
CA PRO A 6 -8.67 16.00 -0.34
C PRO A 6 -7.48 16.98 -0.52
N PRO A 7 -6.90 17.07 -1.73
CA PRO A 7 -7.24 16.29 -2.93
C PRO A 7 -6.56 14.91 -3.00
N GLN A 8 -5.54 14.61 -2.18
CA GLN A 8 -4.76 13.37 -2.32
C GLN A 8 -5.47 12.12 -1.78
N VAL A 9 -6.39 12.29 -0.83
CA VAL A 9 -7.23 11.22 -0.26
C VAL A 9 -8.69 11.70 -0.29
N PRO A 10 -9.33 11.79 -1.47
CA PRO A 10 -10.65 12.40 -1.60
C PRO A 10 -11.78 11.57 -0.98
N TYR A 11 -11.54 10.28 -0.73
CA TYR A 11 -12.52 9.35 -0.18
C TYR A 11 -12.05 8.74 1.13
N ALA A 12 -13.00 8.56 2.06
CA ALA A 12 -12.78 7.80 3.28
C ALA A 12 -12.95 6.30 3.00
N VAL A 13 -11.96 5.48 3.40
CA VAL A 13 -12.00 4.03 3.18
C VAL A 13 -12.91 3.39 4.23
N ASN A 14 -13.89 2.58 3.80
CA ASN A 14 -14.71 1.75 4.68
C ASN A 14 -15.45 2.58 5.77
N ALA A 15 -16.05 3.69 5.36
CA ALA A 15 -16.76 4.60 6.27
C ALA A 15 -18.10 4.02 6.77
N ASP A 16 -18.66 3.02 6.10
CA ASP A 16 -19.89 2.31 6.45
C ASP A 16 -19.84 1.56 7.79
N PHE A 17 -18.66 1.14 8.22
CA PHE A 17 -18.47 0.45 9.51
C PHE A 17 -17.47 1.16 10.44
N ALA A 18 -17.08 2.39 10.12
CA ALA A 18 -16.17 3.16 10.95
C ALA A 18 -16.92 3.87 12.08
N ASP A 19 -16.50 3.65 13.34
CA ASP A 19 -17.07 4.37 14.50
C ASP A 19 -16.82 5.89 14.50
N LEU A 20 -15.94 6.35 13.62
CA LEU A 20 -15.57 7.76 13.48
C LEU A 20 -15.09 7.98 12.04
N VAL A 21 -15.70 8.95 11.37
CA VAL A 21 -15.34 9.40 10.03
C VAL A 21 -14.93 10.86 10.12
N LEU A 22 -13.80 11.21 9.51
CA LEU A 22 -13.21 12.54 9.61
C LEU A 22 -12.98 13.13 8.22
N LEU A 23 -13.18 14.44 8.09
CA LEU A 23 -12.72 15.23 6.97
C LEU A 23 -11.63 16.20 7.46
N ALA A 24 -10.43 16.06 6.90
CA ALA A 24 -9.29 16.90 7.23
C ALA A 24 -8.86 17.73 6.01
N GLU A 25 -8.81 19.05 6.18
CA GLU A 25 -8.51 20.03 5.14
C GLU A 25 -7.91 21.29 5.79
N ASP A 26 -6.93 21.93 5.14
CA ASP A 26 -6.36 23.23 5.52
C ASP A 26 -5.98 23.38 7.02
N GLY A 27 -5.35 22.36 7.61
CA GLY A 27 -4.91 22.39 9.01
C GLY A 27 -6.06 22.26 10.02
N GLN A 28 -7.23 21.82 9.56
CA GLN A 28 -8.42 21.58 10.38
C GLN A 28 -8.93 20.15 10.19
N VAL A 29 -9.68 19.67 11.16
CA VAL A 29 -10.41 18.40 11.08
C VAL A 29 -11.82 18.56 11.65
N SER A 30 -12.79 17.97 10.96
CA SER A 30 -14.19 17.90 11.39
C SER A 30 -14.66 16.45 11.41
N ASP A 31 -15.65 16.17 12.26
CA ASP A 31 -16.43 14.94 12.12
C ASP A 31 -17.20 15.03 10.81
N ALA A 32 -17.36 13.90 10.13
CA ALA A 32 -17.98 13.84 8.82
C ALA A 32 -18.93 12.66 8.68
N ASP A 33 -19.94 12.81 7.84
CA ASP A 33 -20.90 11.76 7.54
C ASP A 33 -20.53 11.09 6.22
N ALA A 34 -20.66 9.75 6.18
CA ALA A 34 -20.43 8.97 4.97
C ALA A 34 -21.56 9.17 3.98
N GLY A 35 -21.21 9.52 2.74
CA GLY A 35 -22.13 9.70 1.62
C GLY A 35 -22.08 8.53 0.65
N THR A 36 -22.02 8.86 -0.65
CA THR A 36 -22.00 7.90 -1.76
C THR A 36 -20.83 6.94 -1.65
N ALA A 37 -21.11 5.64 -1.80
CA ALA A 37 -20.09 4.60 -1.88
C ALA A 37 -19.63 4.39 -3.33
N HIS A 38 -18.33 4.17 -3.49
CA HIS A 38 -17.65 3.90 -4.76
C HIS A 38 -16.86 2.59 -4.66
N ASP A 39 -16.89 1.83 -5.75
CA ASP A 39 -16.12 0.60 -5.86
C ASP A 39 -14.62 0.88 -5.99
N SER A 40 -13.82 0.00 -5.40
CA SER A 40 -12.37 -0.03 -5.59
C SER A 40 -11.96 -1.30 -6.32
N VAL A 41 -10.78 -1.24 -6.93
CA VAL A 41 -10.13 -2.45 -7.47
C VAL A 41 -9.88 -3.49 -6.38
N ASP A 42 -9.63 -3.05 -5.14
CA ASP A 42 -9.55 -3.92 -3.97
C ASP A 42 -10.96 -4.06 -3.34
N PRO A 43 -11.61 -5.24 -3.45
CA PRO A 43 -12.97 -5.43 -2.92
C PRO A 43 -13.05 -5.30 -1.39
N ALA A 44 -11.92 -5.36 -0.68
CA ALA A 44 -11.87 -5.13 0.76
C ALA A 44 -11.81 -3.63 1.14
N ARG A 45 -11.74 -2.72 0.15
CA ARG A 45 -11.74 -1.26 0.34
C ARG A 45 -12.89 -0.62 -0.42
N LYS A 46 -14.00 -0.34 0.26
CA LYS A 46 -15.02 0.56 -0.26
C LYS A 46 -14.60 2.01 -0.02
N LEU A 47 -14.84 2.88 -0.98
CA LEU A 47 -14.48 4.29 -0.90
C LEU A 47 -15.74 5.12 -0.72
N PHE A 48 -15.76 6.05 0.22
CA PHE A 48 -16.92 6.88 0.51
C PHE A 48 -16.59 8.35 0.31
N GLU A 49 -17.48 9.06 -0.37
CA GLU A 49 -17.57 10.52 -0.23
C GLU A 49 -17.89 10.84 1.23
N VAL A 50 -17.37 11.96 1.73
CA VAL A 50 -17.67 12.42 3.08
C VAL A 50 -17.99 13.90 3.08
N THR A 51 -18.94 14.30 3.92
CA THR A 51 -19.32 15.70 4.11
C THR A 51 -19.13 16.06 5.57
N ALA A 52 -18.53 17.22 5.86
CA ALA A 52 -18.40 17.70 7.23
C ALA A 52 -19.77 17.81 7.91
N SER A 53 -19.90 17.22 9.10
CA SER A 53 -21.12 17.26 9.91
C SER A 53 -20.89 17.92 11.28
N GLY A 54 -19.64 18.09 11.68
CA GLY A 54 -19.24 18.73 12.95
C GLY A 54 -18.47 20.04 12.78
N THR A 55 -18.20 20.70 13.91
CA THR A 55 -17.35 21.90 13.96
C THR A 55 -15.90 21.54 13.64
N ALA A 56 -15.28 22.30 12.73
CA ALA A 56 -13.86 22.19 12.42
C ALA A 56 -13.00 22.57 13.63
N ARG A 57 -11.94 21.78 13.86
CA ARG A 57 -10.99 21.95 14.97
C ARG A 57 -9.56 21.94 14.43
N PRO A 58 -8.63 22.74 14.98
CA PRO A 58 -7.24 22.73 14.52
C PRO A 58 -6.60 21.34 14.63
N ALA A 59 -5.89 20.94 13.58
CA ALA A 59 -5.19 19.66 13.52
C ALA A 59 -3.95 19.75 12.62
N ASP A 60 -2.95 18.92 12.91
CA ASP A 60 -1.77 18.76 12.06
C ASP A 60 -2.08 17.81 10.90
N THR A 61 -2.82 18.32 9.91
CA THR A 61 -3.27 17.52 8.75
C THR A 61 -2.11 17.09 7.86
N ALA A 62 -1.04 17.88 7.79
CA ALA A 62 0.19 17.53 7.07
C ALA A 62 0.83 16.28 7.69
N ARG A 63 1.02 16.26 9.01
CA ARG A 63 1.55 15.08 9.69
C ARG A 63 0.62 13.87 9.58
N ALA A 64 -0.69 14.08 9.65
CA ALA A 64 -1.66 13.01 9.47
C ALA A 64 -1.57 12.38 8.07
N TYR A 65 -1.36 13.21 7.04
CA TYR A 65 -1.08 12.74 5.68
C TYR A 65 0.20 11.90 5.62
N GLU A 66 1.31 12.39 6.19
CA GLU A 66 2.58 11.63 6.20
C GLU A 66 2.46 10.28 6.92
N PHE A 67 1.68 10.24 8.02
CA PHE A 67 1.38 8.99 8.71
C PHE A 67 0.61 8.02 7.81
N GLY A 68 -0.37 8.49 7.05
CA GLY A 68 -1.12 7.68 6.09
C GLY A 68 -0.27 7.15 4.93
N VAL A 69 0.67 7.97 4.43
CA VAL A 69 1.67 7.56 3.43
C VAL A 69 2.53 6.43 3.98
N LEU A 70 3.09 6.60 5.18
CA LEU A 70 3.91 5.61 5.88
C LEU A 70 3.15 4.30 6.13
N ALA A 71 1.92 4.40 6.67
CA ALA A 71 1.08 3.24 6.93
C ALA A 71 0.79 2.46 5.64
N THR A 72 0.55 3.17 4.54
CA THR A 72 0.35 2.54 3.22
C THR A 72 1.62 1.85 2.72
N ALA A 73 2.80 2.46 2.92
CA ALA A 73 4.08 1.83 2.58
C ALA A 73 4.31 0.54 3.38
N ALA A 74 4.03 0.54 4.69
CA ALA A 74 4.12 -0.65 5.52
C ALA A 74 3.15 -1.76 5.08
N GLN A 75 1.91 -1.41 4.69
CA GLN A 75 0.96 -2.37 4.13
C GLN A 75 1.44 -2.99 2.82
N LEU A 76 2.07 -2.20 1.95
CA LEU A 76 2.66 -2.70 0.69
C LEU A 76 3.79 -3.70 0.94
N ILE A 77 4.68 -3.44 1.91
CA ILE A 77 5.72 -4.40 2.32
C ILE A 77 5.09 -5.70 2.82
N GLY A 78 4.08 -5.62 3.70
CA GLY A 78 3.39 -6.81 4.22
C GLY A 78 2.69 -7.61 3.12
N ALA A 79 1.98 -6.94 2.21
CA ALA A 79 1.33 -7.61 1.08
C ALA A 79 2.34 -8.26 0.13
N GLY A 80 3.45 -7.58 -0.18
CA GLY A 80 4.53 -8.13 -0.99
C GLY A 80 5.17 -9.36 -0.36
N GLN A 81 5.42 -9.33 0.95
CA GLN A 81 5.98 -10.47 1.68
C GLN A 81 5.02 -11.67 1.68
N ALA A 82 3.73 -11.46 1.95
CA ALA A 82 2.74 -12.54 1.93
C ALA A 82 2.67 -13.23 0.56
N MET A 83 2.67 -12.45 -0.53
CA MET A 83 2.70 -12.99 -1.88
C MET A 83 3.99 -13.76 -2.20
N LEU A 84 5.14 -13.30 -1.71
CA LEU A 84 6.42 -14.01 -1.84
C LEU A 84 6.36 -15.35 -1.10
N ASP A 85 5.89 -15.35 0.15
CA ASP A 85 5.82 -16.56 0.98
C ASP A 85 4.89 -17.61 0.37
N GLN A 86 3.70 -17.20 -0.10
CA GLN A 86 2.78 -18.05 -0.86
C GLN A 86 3.45 -18.60 -2.13
N SER A 87 4.11 -17.74 -2.90
CA SER A 87 4.79 -18.15 -4.14
C SER A 87 5.93 -19.14 -3.90
N VAL A 88 6.71 -18.95 -2.84
CA VAL A 88 7.77 -19.90 -2.44
C VAL A 88 7.16 -21.23 -2.01
N GLY A 89 6.08 -21.20 -1.23
CA GLY A 89 5.32 -22.38 -0.82
C GLY A 89 4.83 -23.18 -2.03
N TYR A 90 4.13 -22.51 -2.95
CA TYR A 90 3.63 -23.11 -4.19
C TYR A 90 4.78 -23.67 -5.05
N ALA A 91 5.86 -22.91 -5.21
CA ALA A 91 6.99 -23.33 -6.03
C ALA A 91 7.69 -24.59 -5.50
N LYS A 92 7.67 -24.83 -4.19
CA LYS A 92 8.21 -26.04 -3.56
C LYS A 92 7.31 -27.26 -3.70
N GLN A 93 6.00 -27.07 -3.88
CA GLN A 93 5.03 -28.18 -3.93
C GLN A 93 4.64 -28.55 -5.36
N ARG A 94 4.48 -27.56 -6.24
CA ARG A 94 4.03 -27.77 -7.61
C ARG A 94 5.09 -28.48 -8.44
N THR A 95 4.73 -29.61 -9.05
CA THR A 95 5.60 -30.38 -9.95
C THR A 95 5.17 -30.22 -11.41
N GLN A 96 6.13 -29.91 -12.29
CA GLN A 96 5.97 -29.96 -13.75
C GLN A 96 7.26 -30.49 -14.38
N PHE A 97 7.14 -31.16 -15.54
CA PHE A 97 8.26 -31.77 -16.25
C PHE A 97 9.17 -32.62 -15.32
N GLY A 98 8.54 -33.40 -14.43
CA GLY A 98 9.22 -34.37 -13.57
C GLY A 98 9.92 -33.82 -12.32
N ARG A 99 9.81 -32.50 -12.02
CA ARG A 99 10.38 -31.92 -10.79
C ARG A 99 9.59 -30.71 -10.29
N VAL A 100 9.86 -30.28 -9.06
CA VAL A 100 9.23 -29.08 -8.48
C VAL A 100 9.61 -27.83 -9.25
N ILE A 101 8.66 -26.91 -9.46
CA ILE A 101 8.90 -25.71 -10.29
C ILE A 101 9.93 -24.76 -9.67
N GLY A 102 10.08 -24.78 -8.34
CA GLY A 102 11.11 -24.02 -7.63
C GLY A 102 12.54 -24.49 -7.93
N SER A 103 12.74 -25.60 -8.65
CA SER A 103 14.06 -26.03 -9.11
C SER A 103 14.55 -25.28 -10.36
N TYR A 104 13.64 -24.68 -11.14
CA TYR A 104 13.99 -23.93 -12.36
C TYR A 104 14.55 -22.55 -11.99
N GLN A 105 15.68 -22.19 -12.61
CA GLN A 105 16.35 -20.90 -12.36
C GLN A 105 15.45 -19.70 -12.64
N ALA A 106 14.58 -19.78 -13.66
CA ALA A 106 13.63 -18.72 -13.98
C ALA A 106 12.66 -18.41 -12.83
N ILE A 107 12.28 -19.41 -12.03
CA ILE A 107 11.44 -19.22 -10.83
C ILE A 107 12.29 -18.76 -9.66
N LYS A 108 13.45 -19.38 -9.42
CA LYS A 108 14.35 -19.00 -8.32
C LYS A 108 14.80 -17.55 -8.41
N HIS A 109 15.35 -17.13 -9.54
CA HIS A 109 15.83 -15.77 -9.73
C HIS A 109 14.71 -14.75 -9.54
N LYS A 110 13.54 -15.02 -10.13
CA LYS A 110 12.36 -14.16 -9.98
C LYS A 110 11.94 -13.97 -8.51
N LEU A 111 11.87 -15.05 -7.73
CA LEU A 111 11.50 -14.95 -6.32
C LEU A 111 12.64 -14.34 -5.46
N ALA A 112 13.90 -14.55 -5.85
CA ALA A 112 15.05 -13.89 -5.23
C ALA A 112 15.04 -12.37 -5.48
N ASP A 113 14.71 -11.93 -6.70
CA ASP A 113 14.60 -10.50 -7.04
C ASP A 113 13.51 -9.82 -6.21
N VAL A 114 12.37 -10.49 -6.02
CA VAL A 114 11.30 -10.00 -5.12
C VAL A 114 11.80 -9.88 -3.69
N HIS A 115 12.47 -10.93 -3.18
CA HIS A 115 13.02 -10.91 -1.83
C HIS A 115 13.99 -9.74 -1.62
N ILE A 116 14.92 -9.55 -2.56
CA ILE A 116 15.88 -8.44 -2.53
C ILE A 116 15.15 -7.09 -2.54
N ALA A 117 14.16 -6.91 -3.43
CA ALA A 117 13.42 -5.65 -3.50
C ALA A 117 12.68 -5.31 -2.19
N LEU A 118 12.06 -6.30 -1.55
CA LEU A 118 11.38 -6.12 -0.27
C LEU A 118 12.38 -5.79 0.86
N GLU A 119 13.51 -6.51 0.91
CA GLU A 119 14.54 -6.26 1.92
C GLU A 119 15.23 -4.91 1.75
N LEU A 120 15.36 -4.40 0.53
CA LEU A 120 15.87 -3.04 0.28
C LEU A 120 14.84 -1.95 0.59
N ALA A 121 13.55 -2.22 0.39
CA ALA A 121 12.49 -1.24 0.68
C ALA A 121 12.17 -1.12 2.18
N ARG A 122 12.32 -2.22 2.94
CA ARG A 122 11.96 -2.29 4.36
C ARG A 122 12.69 -1.27 5.25
N PRO A 123 14.02 -1.05 5.13
CA PRO A 123 14.73 -0.02 5.91
C PRO A 123 14.20 1.40 5.68
N LEU A 124 13.75 1.72 4.46
CA LEU A 124 13.18 3.04 4.17
C LEU A 124 11.87 3.27 4.94
N VAL A 125 11.04 2.24 5.08
CA VAL A 125 9.82 2.31 5.91
C VAL A 125 10.16 2.55 7.38
N TYR A 126 11.17 1.85 7.91
CA TYR A 126 11.60 2.06 9.30
C TYR A 126 12.24 3.44 9.50
N GLY A 127 13.09 3.89 8.59
CA GLY A 127 13.68 5.23 8.63
C GLY A 127 12.62 6.33 8.57
N ALA A 128 11.65 6.21 7.68
CA ALA A 128 10.52 7.13 7.60
C ALA A 128 9.66 7.16 8.87
N ALA A 129 9.50 6.02 9.54
CA ALA A 129 8.82 5.96 10.83
C ALA A 129 9.58 6.72 11.93
N LEU A 130 10.91 6.61 11.96
CA LEU A 130 11.76 7.39 12.87
C LEU A 130 11.67 8.88 12.58
N SER A 131 11.81 9.30 11.31
CA SER A 131 11.68 10.71 10.92
C SER A 131 10.33 11.30 11.34
N LEU A 132 9.23 10.54 11.16
CA LEU A 132 7.90 10.96 11.59
C LEU A 132 7.73 11.02 13.12
N ALA A 133 8.37 10.11 13.86
CA ALA A 133 8.36 10.09 15.32
C ALA A 133 9.11 11.29 15.89
N ASP A 134 10.30 11.56 15.36
CA ASP A 134 11.21 12.62 15.78
C ASP A 134 10.81 14.01 15.26
N ARG A 135 9.76 14.09 14.43
CA ARG A 135 9.30 15.32 13.75
C ARG A 135 10.43 15.96 12.93
N SER A 136 11.20 15.13 12.23
CA SER A 136 12.28 15.56 11.37
C SER A 136 11.74 16.45 10.23
N ALA A 137 12.52 17.47 9.84
CA ALA A 137 12.23 18.27 8.64
C ALA A 137 12.22 17.42 7.36
N ASP A 138 12.90 16.28 7.36
CA ASP A 138 12.99 15.36 6.24
C ASP A 138 11.80 14.39 6.14
N THR A 139 10.85 14.43 7.08
CA THR A 139 9.72 13.46 7.15
C THR A 139 9.03 13.30 5.80
N ALA A 140 8.73 14.40 5.12
CA ALA A 140 8.08 14.44 3.81
C ALA A 140 8.84 13.67 2.72
N ARG A 141 10.17 13.82 2.70
CA ARG A 141 11.08 13.11 1.79
C ARG A 141 11.10 11.63 2.13
N ASP A 142 11.31 11.30 3.40
CA ASP A 142 11.56 9.92 3.84
C ASP A 142 10.32 9.04 3.68
N VAL A 143 9.13 9.53 4.05
CA VAL A 143 7.86 8.78 3.82
C VAL A 143 7.57 8.62 2.34
N SER A 144 7.91 9.60 1.48
CA SER A 144 7.77 9.47 0.03
C SER A 144 8.77 8.46 -0.55
N ALA A 145 10.01 8.40 -0.05
CA ALA A 145 11.00 7.40 -0.43
C ALA A 145 10.51 5.99 -0.07
N ALA A 146 10.05 5.83 1.17
CA ALA A 146 9.48 4.58 1.67
C ALA A 146 8.29 4.12 0.83
N LYS A 147 7.37 5.03 0.51
CA LYS A 147 6.19 4.75 -0.31
C LYS A 147 6.55 4.30 -1.73
N VAL A 148 7.49 4.99 -2.40
CA VAL A 148 7.92 4.62 -3.75
C VAL A 148 8.59 3.23 -3.75
N ALA A 149 9.55 3.01 -2.85
CA ALA A 149 10.27 1.75 -2.77
C ALA A 149 9.35 0.58 -2.42
N ALA A 150 8.46 0.74 -1.44
CA ALA A 150 7.51 -0.28 -1.06
C ALA A 150 6.50 -0.59 -2.18
N ALA A 151 6.02 0.42 -2.91
CA ALA A 151 5.09 0.23 -4.02
C ALA A 151 5.76 -0.50 -5.19
N ASP A 152 6.99 -0.14 -5.55
CA ASP A 152 7.73 -0.79 -6.63
C ASP A 152 8.07 -2.25 -6.28
N ALA A 153 8.49 -2.52 -5.03
CA ALA A 153 8.75 -3.88 -4.54
C ALA A 153 7.48 -4.74 -4.50
N ALA A 154 6.36 -4.21 -3.99
CA ALA A 154 5.09 -4.92 -3.93
C ALA A 154 4.53 -5.21 -5.34
N LEU A 155 4.72 -4.30 -6.30
CA LEU A 155 4.33 -4.53 -7.69
C LEU A 155 5.17 -5.62 -8.36
N LEU A 156 6.48 -5.68 -8.07
CA LEU A 156 7.35 -6.76 -8.51
C LEU A 156 6.89 -8.10 -7.92
N ALA A 157 6.55 -8.12 -6.62
CA ALA A 157 5.99 -9.30 -5.95
C ALA A 157 4.69 -9.76 -6.62
N ALA A 158 3.77 -8.83 -6.89
CA ALA A 158 2.49 -9.12 -7.55
C ALA A 158 2.68 -9.79 -8.92
N ARG A 159 3.49 -9.18 -9.79
CA ARG A 159 3.79 -9.72 -11.14
C ARG A 159 4.48 -11.08 -11.06
N SER A 160 5.43 -11.22 -10.16
CA SER A 160 6.19 -12.44 -9.99
C SER A 160 5.35 -13.60 -9.45
N SER A 161 4.42 -13.28 -8.54
CA SER A 161 3.50 -14.26 -7.97
C SER A 161 2.51 -14.76 -9.02
N LEU A 162 1.95 -13.86 -9.83
CA LEU A 162 1.06 -14.24 -10.93
C LEU A 162 1.77 -15.15 -11.93
N GLN A 163 3.01 -14.83 -12.29
CA GLN A 163 3.81 -15.67 -13.21
C GLN A 163 4.16 -17.04 -12.59
N THR A 164 4.48 -17.08 -11.30
CA THR A 164 4.82 -18.33 -10.58
C THR A 164 3.63 -19.28 -10.50
N HIS A 165 2.42 -18.75 -10.25
CA HIS A 165 1.21 -19.56 -10.12
C HIS A 165 0.55 -19.89 -11.47
N GLY A 166 0.82 -19.12 -12.53
CA GLY A 166 0.20 -19.28 -13.85
C GLY A 166 -1.31 -19.04 -13.81
N ALA A 167 -2.07 -19.68 -14.71
CA ALA A 167 -3.53 -19.53 -14.78
C ALA A 167 -4.25 -19.93 -13.47
N ILE A 168 -3.61 -20.74 -12.64
CA ILE A 168 -4.12 -21.19 -11.34
C ILE A 168 -4.07 -20.06 -10.30
N GLY A 169 -3.18 -19.09 -10.44
CA GLY A 169 -3.13 -17.91 -9.57
C GLY A 169 -4.42 -17.07 -9.64
N PHE A 170 -5.25 -17.28 -10.67
CA PHE A 170 -6.56 -16.66 -10.82
C PHE A 170 -7.72 -17.53 -10.29
N THR A 171 -7.51 -18.82 -10.02
CA THR A 171 -8.59 -19.79 -9.73
C THR A 171 -8.45 -20.57 -8.42
N GLN A 172 -7.26 -20.70 -7.83
CA GLN A 172 -7.06 -21.54 -6.62
C GLN A 172 -6.97 -20.79 -5.29
N GLU A 173 -6.64 -19.50 -5.21
CA GLU A 173 -6.48 -18.84 -3.90
C GLU A 173 -7.12 -17.46 -3.88
N HIS A 174 -8.24 -17.36 -3.17
CA HIS A 174 -8.91 -16.10 -2.86
C HIS A 174 -7.88 -15.09 -2.32
N ASP A 175 -6.98 -15.55 -1.46
CA ASP A 175 -6.00 -14.71 -0.77
C ASP A 175 -4.97 -14.06 -1.71
N LEU A 176 -4.41 -14.80 -2.68
CA LEU A 176 -3.43 -14.22 -3.61
C LEU A 176 -4.08 -13.16 -4.50
N SER A 177 -5.27 -13.44 -5.04
CA SER A 177 -5.99 -12.48 -5.88
C SER A 177 -6.34 -11.20 -5.12
N LEU A 178 -6.73 -11.31 -3.85
CA LEU A 178 -6.98 -10.17 -2.96
C LEU A 178 -5.70 -9.36 -2.72
N LEU A 179 -4.56 -10.00 -2.49
CA LEU A 179 -3.28 -9.30 -2.33
C LEU A 179 -2.85 -8.55 -3.60
N LEU A 180 -3.05 -9.15 -4.78
CA LEU A 180 -2.78 -8.50 -6.06
C LEU A 180 -3.61 -7.21 -6.23
N LEU A 181 -4.92 -7.29 -5.97
CA LEU A 181 -5.83 -6.16 -6.06
C LEU A 181 -5.53 -5.10 -4.99
N LYS A 182 -5.21 -5.53 -3.77
CA LYS A 182 -4.79 -4.64 -2.68
C LYS A 182 -3.55 -3.84 -3.03
N VAL A 183 -2.52 -4.47 -3.61
CA VAL A 183 -1.32 -3.75 -4.07
C VAL A 183 -1.67 -2.69 -5.12
N GLN A 184 -2.58 -3.00 -6.04
CA GLN A 184 -3.03 -2.02 -7.04
C GLN A 184 -3.75 -0.83 -6.40
N ALA A 185 -4.67 -1.08 -5.45
CA ALA A 185 -5.37 -0.02 -4.73
C ALA A 185 -4.44 0.83 -3.84
N LEU A 186 -3.46 0.20 -3.19
CA LEU A 186 -2.53 0.90 -2.31
C LEU A 186 -1.47 1.71 -3.06
N ARG A 187 -1.21 1.40 -4.34
CA ARG A 187 -0.23 2.13 -5.16
C ARG A 187 -0.60 3.60 -5.36
N SER A 188 -1.89 3.91 -5.49
CA SER A 188 -2.40 5.28 -5.68
C SER A 188 -3.01 5.89 -4.41
N ALA A 189 -3.24 5.09 -3.36
CA ALA A 189 -3.75 5.61 -2.09
C ALA A 189 -2.70 6.49 -1.40
N PHE A 190 -3.14 7.61 -0.80
CA PHE A 190 -2.27 8.59 -0.14
C PHE A 190 -1.20 9.16 -1.09
N GLY A 191 -1.61 9.49 -2.33
CA GLY A 191 -0.72 10.01 -3.35
C GLY A 191 -0.26 8.95 -4.36
N ASP A 192 -0.20 9.36 -5.63
CA ASP A 192 0.29 8.49 -6.69
C ASP A 192 1.83 8.48 -6.77
N PRO A 193 2.43 7.54 -7.52
CA PRO A 193 3.88 7.48 -7.64
C PRO A 193 4.52 8.72 -8.27
N THR A 194 3.80 9.47 -9.09
CA THR A 194 4.31 10.70 -9.71
C THR A 194 4.46 11.79 -8.65
N LEU A 195 3.48 11.93 -7.77
CA LEU A 195 3.52 12.85 -6.63
C LEU A 195 4.70 12.53 -5.72
N HIS A 196 4.87 11.28 -5.30
CA HIS A 196 5.96 10.94 -4.38
C HIS A 196 7.34 11.08 -5.02
N ARG A 197 7.51 10.73 -6.29
CA ARG A 197 8.78 10.95 -7.01
C ARG A 197 9.10 12.44 -7.14
N ARG A 198 8.11 13.29 -7.42
CA ARG A 198 8.29 14.74 -7.43
C ARG A 198 8.72 15.29 -6.07
N ARG A 199 8.06 14.88 -4.98
CA ARG A 199 8.45 15.28 -3.61
C ARG A 199 9.90 14.89 -3.28
N LEU A 200 10.37 13.76 -3.79
CA LEU A 200 11.77 13.36 -3.62
C LEU A 200 12.73 14.25 -4.39
N LEU A 201 12.41 14.55 -5.66
CA LEU A 201 13.24 15.43 -6.51
C LEU A 201 13.31 16.86 -5.97
N GLU A 202 12.22 17.37 -5.40
CA GLU A 202 12.16 18.71 -4.79
C GLU A 202 12.96 18.81 -3.47
N ALA A 203 13.33 17.66 -2.88
CA ALA A 203 14.07 17.59 -1.62
C ALA A 203 15.57 17.27 -1.82
N LEU A 204 16.04 17.20 -3.08
CA LEU A 204 17.45 17.05 -3.47
C LEU A 204 18.08 18.41 -3.77
#